data_AF-A0A957ZSD5-F1
#
_entry.id   AF-A0A957ZSD5-F1
#
_cell.length_a   1.000
_cell.length_b   1.000
_cell.length_c   1.000
_cell.angle_alpha   90.00
_cell.angle_beta   90.00
_cell.angle_gamma   90.00
#
_symmetry.space_group_name_H-M   'P 1'
#
loop_
_entity.id
_entity.type
_entity.pdbx_description
1 polymer ?
#
loop_
_entity_poly.entity_id
_entity_poly.type
_entity_poly.pdbx_seq_one_letter_code
_entity_poly.pdbx_strand_id
1 'polypeptide(L)' 'MTAAYTRVDMNDVARIMEIALAAGDLVLRMQRDGYGAVKAKSNAFDIVTEADLASETLIRTALERDYPGVPFWGEESNTP' A
#
# COMPACT_ATOMS: atom_id res chain seq x y z
N MET A 1 -21.33 -21.66 3.88
CA MET A 1 -19.88 -21.44 4.08
C MET A 1 -19.75 -20.21 4.95
N THR A 2 -19.60 -20.41 6.26
CA THR A 2 -19.49 -19.31 7.23
C THR A 2 -18.03 -18.88 7.21
N ALA A 3 -17.74 -17.66 6.74
CA ALA A 3 -16.41 -17.09 6.89
C ALA A 3 -16.11 -17.05 8.39
N ALA A 4 -15.12 -17.82 8.83
CA ALA A 4 -14.60 -17.68 10.18
C ALA A 4 -13.93 -16.30 10.22
N TYR A 5 -14.55 -15.34 10.93
CA TYR A 5 -13.88 -14.08 11.22
C TYR A 5 -12.68 -14.40 12.09
N THR A 6 -11.48 -14.34 11.51
CA THR A 6 -10.24 -14.33 12.28
C THR A 6 -10.30 -13.14 13.22
N ARG A 7 -10.15 -13.41 14.52
CA ARG A 7 -10.16 -12.36 15.52
C ARG A 7 -8.89 -11.52 15.34
N VAL A 8 -9.05 -10.30 14.84
CA VAL A 8 -7.98 -9.29 14.81
C VAL A 8 -7.56 -8.97 16.23
N ASP A 9 -6.25 -9.00 16.51
CA ASP A 9 -5.69 -8.63 17.81
C ASP A 9 -4.69 -7.46 17.73
N MET A 10 -4.07 -7.13 18.87
CA MET A 10 -3.15 -5.99 18.94
C MET A 10 -1.84 -6.22 18.18
N ASN A 11 -1.41 -7.47 17.98
CA ASN A 11 -0.26 -7.77 17.15
C ASN A 11 -0.57 -7.50 15.69
N ASP A 12 -1.81 -7.78 15.25
CA ASP A 12 -2.24 -7.44 13.89
C ASP A 12 -2.22 -5.95 13.64
N VAL A 13 -2.77 -5.18 14.59
CA VAL A 13 -2.77 -3.71 14.51
C VAL A 13 -1.33 -3.18 14.49
N ALA A 14 -0.46 -3.68 15.37
CA ALA A 14 0.96 -3.30 15.39
C ALA A 14 1.62 -3.60 14.04
N ARG A 15 1.36 -4.78 13.46
CA ARG A 15 1.94 -5.19 12.20
C ARG A 15 1.47 -4.32 11.02
N ILE A 16 0.19 -4.00 10.95
CA ILE A 16 -0.36 -3.09 9.94
C ILE A 16 0.25 -1.70 10.08
N MET A 17 0.43 -1.20 11.31
CA MET A 17 1.11 0.08 11.54
C MET A 17 2.56 0.06 11.06
N GLU A 18 3.31 -1.02 11.31
CA GLU A 18 4.69 -1.16 10.81
C GLU A 18 4.76 -1.10 9.28
N ILE A 19 3.83 -1.77 8.58
CA ILE A 19 3.74 -1.76 7.12
C ILE A 19 3.44 -0.34 6.62
N ALA A 20 2.47 0.35 7.24
CA ALA A 20 2.11 1.71 6.88
C ALA A 20 3.26 2.71 7.10
N LEU A 21 3.97 2.59 8.22
CA LEU A 21 5.15 3.41 8.51
C LEU A 21 6.28 3.16 7.50
N ALA A 22 6.54 1.90 7.14
CA ALA A 22 7.53 1.56 6.14
C ALA A 22 7.20 2.13 4.74
N ALA A 23 5.92 2.12 4.37
CA ALA A 23 5.44 2.74 3.14
C ALA A 23 5.62 4.27 3.18
N GLY A 24 5.26 4.92 4.29
CA GLY A 24 5.49 6.35 4.50
C GLY A 24 6.96 6.75 4.42
N ASP A 25 7.84 5.97 5.06
CA ASP A 25 9.29 6.17 4.99
C ASP A 25 9.84 6.03 3.56
N LEU A 26 9.30 5.08 2.78
CA LEU A 26 9.64 4.93 1.38
C LEU A 26 9.25 6.17 0.57
N VAL A 27 8.02 6.66 0.74
CA VAL A 27 7.53 7.88 0.06
C VAL A 27 8.41 9.08 0.43
N LEU A 28 8.76 9.26 1.70
CA LEU A 28 9.62 10.36 2.15
C LEU A 28 11.04 10.27 1.59
N ARG A 29 11.61 9.07 1.47
CA ARG A 29 12.91 8.86 0.81
C ARG A 29 12.84 9.24 -0.66
N MET A 30 11.86 8.71 -1.38
CA MET A 30 11.69 9.01 -2.81
C MET A 30 11.44 10.49 -3.05
N GLN A 31 10.68 11.16 -2.18
CA GLN A 31 10.51 12.62 -2.25
C GLN A 31 11.86 13.36 -2.14
N ARG A 32 12.74 12.94 -1.23
CA ARG A 32 14.07 13.55 -1.02
C ARG A 32 15.01 13.31 -2.20
N ASP A 33 14.88 12.16 -2.85
CA ASP A 33 15.66 11.78 -4.04
C ASP A 33 15.15 12.47 -5.33
N GLY A 34 14.08 13.27 -5.20
CA GLY A 34 13.37 13.94 -6.30
C GLY A 34 12.14 13.16 -6.72
N TYR A 35 11.08 13.86 -7.16
CA TYR A 35 9.75 13.29 -7.45
C TYR A 35 9.70 12.17 -8.51
N GLY A 36 10.85 11.72 -9.04
CA GLY A 36 10.93 10.69 -10.08
C GLY A 36 10.12 11.07 -11.32
N ALA A 37 9.56 10.06 -11.99
CA ALA A 37 8.57 10.30 -13.04
C ALA A 37 7.18 10.61 -12.45
N VAL A 38 6.63 11.78 -12.80
CA VAL A 38 5.22 12.15 -12.54
C VAL A 38 4.42 11.86 -13.81
N LYS A 39 3.35 11.07 -13.71
CA LYS A 39 2.47 10.73 -14.82
C LYS A 39 1.06 11.22 -14.53
N ALA A 40 0.39 11.78 -15.53
CA ALA A 40 -1.06 11.97 -15.46
C ALA A 40 -1.77 10.65 -15.80
N LYS A 41 -2.74 10.26 -14.99
CA LYS A 41 -3.62 9.09 -15.16
C LYS A 41 -4.73 9.40 -16.16
N SER A 42 -5.64 10.33 -15.85
CA SER A 42 -6.80 10.67 -16.71
C SER A 42 -6.92 12.15 -17.09
N ASN A 43 -6.43 13.06 -16.27
CA ASN A 43 -6.43 14.50 -16.51
C ASN A 43 -5.23 15.17 -15.81
N ALA A 44 -5.01 16.47 -16.04
CA ALA A 44 -3.82 17.18 -15.54
C ALA A 44 -3.70 17.23 -14.00
N PHE A 45 -4.76 16.92 -13.26
CA PHE A 45 -4.79 16.89 -11.80
C PHE A 45 -4.85 15.48 -11.22
N ASP A 46 -5.19 14.49 -12.04
CA ASP A 46 -5.16 13.08 -11.69
C ASP A 46 -3.76 12.55 -12.00
N ILE A 47 -2.86 12.73 -11.04
CA ILE A 47 -1.44 12.40 -11.18
C ILE A 47 -1.09 11.20 -10.30
N VAL A 48 -0.12 10.43 -10.77
CA VAL A 48 0.52 9.35 -10.04
C VAL A 48 2.02 9.51 -10.17
N THR A 49 2.71 9.27 -9.08
CA THR A 49 4.17 9.26 -9.01
C THR A 49 4.69 7.84 -8.87
N GLU A 50 5.98 7.66 -9.12
CA GLU A 50 6.64 6.39 -8.81
C GLU A 50 6.55 6.03 -7.32
N ALA A 51 6.43 7.04 -6.44
CA ALA A 51 6.28 6.82 -5.01
C ALA A 51 4.93 6.20 -4.64
N ASP A 52 3.84 6.60 -5.31
CA ASP A 52 2.51 6.01 -5.12
C ASP A 52 2.51 4.53 -5.48
N LEU A 53 3.06 4.21 -6.66
CA LEU A 53 3.17 2.83 -7.16
C LEU A 53 4.06 1.96 -6.25
N ALA A 54 5.19 2.50 -5.79
CA ALA A 54 6.12 1.78 -4.93
C ALA A 54 5.54 1.56 -3.52
N SER A 55 4.83 2.56 -2.99
CA SER A 55 4.12 2.48 -1.70
C SER A 55 3.04 1.40 -1.74
N GLU A 56 2.18 1.42 -2.75
CA GLU A 56 1.12 0.41 -2.91
C GLU A 56 1.70 -0.99 -3.08
N THR A 57 2.75 -1.13 -3.89
CA THR A 57 3.42 -2.43 -4.09
C THR A 57 3.99 -2.99 -2.79
N LEU A 58 4.62 -2.13 -1.97
CA LEU A 58 5.16 -2.53 -0.66
C LEU A 58 4.04 -3.01 0.27
N ILE A 59 2.95 -2.25 0.36
CA ILE A 59 1.80 -2.57 1.21
C ILE A 59 1.17 -3.90 0.76
N ARG A 60 0.84 -4.04 -0.54
CA ARG A 60 0.26 -5.25 -1.12
C ARG A 60 1.12 -6.48 -0.82
N THR A 61 2.42 -6.40 -1.13
CA THR A 61 3.36 -7.51 -0.93
C THR A 61 3.46 -7.91 0.55
N ALA A 62 3.48 -6.94 1.46
CA ALA A 62 3.55 -7.22 2.89
C ALA A 62 2.26 -7.86 3.42
N LEU A 63 1.10 -7.37 3.00
CA LEU A 63 -0.20 -7.93 3.39
C LEU A 63 -0.44 -9.32 2.80
N GLU A 64 -0.08 -9.56 1.54
CA GLU A 64 -0.16 -10.90 0.94
C GLU A 64 0.69 -11.93 1.67
N ARG A 65 1.87 -11.53 2.16
CA ARG A 65 2.76 -12.38 2.94
C ARG A 65 2.22 -12.63 4.36
N ASP A 66 1.80 -11.57 5.05
CA ASP A 66 1.47 -11.63 6.48
C ASP A 66 0.03 -12.09 6.73
N TYR A 67 -0.88 -11.82 5.78
CA TYR A 67 -2.32 -12.08 5.85
C TYR A 67 -2.84 -12.79 4.57
N PRO A 68 -2.32 -13.99 4.25
CA PRO A 68 -2.74 -14.70 3.04
C PRO A 68 -4.25 -14.94 3.04
N GLY A 69 -4.90 -14.53 1.95
CA GLY A 69 -6.36 -14.66 1.76
C GLY A 69 -7.17 -13.44 2.21
N VAL A 70 -6.54 -12.41 2.79
CA VAL A 70 -7.17 -11.10 2.97
C VAL A 70 -6.93 -10.27 1.69
N PRO A 71 -7.98 -9.87 0.95
CA PRO A 71 -7.81 -9.09 -0.27
C PRO A 71 -7.32 -7.67 0.04
N PHE A 72 -6.54 -7.10 -0.89
CA PHE A 72 -6.03 -5.73 -0.78
C PHE A 72 -6.53 -4.90 -1.96
N TRP A 73 -7.35 -3.89 -1.64
CA TRP A 73 -7.85 -2.94 -2.62
C TRP A 73 -7.03 -1.64 -2.57
N GLY A 74 -6.13 -1.48 -3.53
CA GLY A 74 -5.34 -0.25 -3.73
C GLY A 74 -5.95 0.68 -4.78
N GLU A 75 -5.66 1.98 -4.67
CA GLU A 75 -6.10 3.00 -5.63
C GLU A 75 -5.48 2.78 -7.01
N GLU A 76 -4.22 2.37 -7.06
CA GLU A 76 -3.45 2.23 -8.31
C GLU A 76 -3.83 0.96 -9.05
N SER A 77 -4.08 -0.14 -8.32
CA SER A 77 -4.49 -1.40 -8.90
C SER A 77 -5.98 -1.45 -9.28
N ASN A 78 -6.86 -0.81 -8.51
CA ASN A 78 -8.33 -0.91 -8.64
C ASN A 78 -8.88 -2.35 -8.70
N THR A 79 -8.18 -3.30 -8.08
CA THR A 79 -8.58 -4.70 -7.97
C THR A 79 -8.18 -5.26 -6.59
N PRO A 80 -8.96 -6.22 -6.04
CA PRO A 80 -8.63 -6.90 -4.78
C PRO A 80 -7.36 -7.75 -4.85
#